data_AF-A0A914IJR3-F1
#
_entry.id   AF-A0A914IJR3-F1
#
_cell.length_a   1.000
_cell.length_b   1.000
_cell.length_c   1.000
_cell.angle_alpha   90.00
_cell.angle_beta   90.00
_cell.angle_gamma   90.00
#
_symmetry.space_group_name_H-M   'P 1'
#
loop_
_entity.id
_entity.type
_entity.pdbx_description
1 polymer ?
#
loop_
_entity_poly.entity_id
_entity_poly.type
_entity_poly.pdbx_seq_one_letter_code
_entity_poly.pdbx_strand_id
1 'polypeptide(L)'
;NMRRPMGDATLPMALILLLYFVVFMFGCLIYPEDTQVRDFSLRNLYFSVVSFATVGFGDESPKSSTWQRMIPMFVYLMFGMILSGMMFSVIHHKFRRITKVGSKVNHASDVTIWFGSESMKVSKFLEIIAEEFNKTSKSKVDV
;
A
#
# COMPACT_ATOMS: atom_id res chain seq x y z
N ASN A 1 4.78 2.97 -29.03
CA ASN A 1 5.14 2.74 -27.61
C ASN A 1 4.27 1.65 -26.98
N MET A 2 4.69 0.39 -27.11
CA MET A 2 4.04 -0.76 -26.46
C MET A 2 4.36 -0.74 -24.97
N ARG A 3 3.36 -0.47 -24.13
CA ARG A 3 3.43 -0.75 -22.69
C ARG A 3 3.37 -2.27 -22.54
N ARG A 4 4.49 -2.90 -22.18
CA ARG A 4 4.49 -4.31 -21.81
C ARG A 4 3.57 -4.46 -20.60
N PRO A 5 2.57 -5.38 -20.62
CA PRO A 5 1.93 -5.79 -19.39
C PRO A 5 3.02 -6.47 -18.57
N MET A 6 3.46 -5.79 -17.53
CA MET A 6 4.34 -6.37 -16.53
C MET A 6 3.53 -7.52 -15.95
N GLY A 7 3.91 -8.76 -16.28
CA GLY A 7 3.19 -9.95 -15.86
C GLY A 7 2.89 -9.81 -14.38
N ASP A 8 1.62 -9.92 -14.03
CA ASP A 8 1.15 -9.87 -12.66
C ASP A 8 1.71 -11.10 -11.94
N ALA A 9 3.01 -11.07 -11.62
CA ALA A 9 3.63 -11.87 -10.60
C ALA A 9 3.02 -11.37 -9.30
N THR A 10 1.78 -11.77 -9.08
CA THR A 10 1.08 -11.73 -7.81
C THR A 10 1.79 -12.75 -6.94
N LEU A 11 3.05 -12.45 -6.58
CA LEU A 11 3.76 -13.14 -5.54
C LEU A 11 2.78 -13.18 -4.37
N PRO A 12 2.36 -14.38 -3.94
CA PRO A 12 1.35 -14.47 -2.91
C PRO A 12 1.91 -13.72 -1.71
N MET A 13 1.10 -12.85 -1.12
CA MET A 13 1.50 -12.00 0.01
C MET A 13 2.21 -12.81 1.10
N ALA A 14 1.72 -14.04 1.30
CA ALA A 14 2.29 -15.04 2.18
C ALA A 14 3.76 -15.38 1.87
N LEU A 15 4.15 -15.46 0.59
CA LEU A 15 5.53 -15.75 0.19
C LEU A 15 6.47 -14.59 0.54
N ILE A 16 6.07 -13.33 0.29
CA ILE A 16 6.92 -12.19 0.65
C ILE A 16 7.02 -12.08 2.18
N LEU A 17 5.93 -12.35 2.91
CA LEU A 17 5.92 -12.36 4.38
C LEU A 17 6.79 -13.49 4.93
N LEU A 18 6.73 -14.67 4.31
CA LEU A 18 7.57 -15.81 4.64
C LEU A 18 9.03 -15.52 4.36
N LEU A 19 9.37 -14.92 3.22
CA LEU A 19 10.73 -14.49 2.90
C LEU A 19 11.24 -13.46 3.91
N TYR A 20 10.39 -12.51 4.31
CA TYR A 20 10.73 -11.53 5.34
C TYR A 20 11.01 -12.21 6.69
N PHE A 21 10.17 -13.18 7.08
CA PHE A 21 10.39 -13.97 8.29
C PHE A 21 11.67 -14.81 8.22
N VAL A 22 11.97 -15.43 7.08
CA VAL A 22 13.22 -16.19 6.86
C VAL A 22 14.43 -15.27 6.96
N VAL A 23 14.39 -14.08 6.36
CA VAL A 23 15.47 -13.08 6.49
C VAL A 23 15.65 -12.70 7.96
N PHE A 24 14.57 -12.50 8.72
CA PHE A 24 14.65 -12.25 10.16
C PHE A 24 15.29 -13.39 10.96
N MET A 25 14.89 -14.63 10.68
CA MET A 25 15.51 -15.81 11.29
C MET A 25 16.99 -15.93 10.94
N PHE A 26 17.36 -15.62 9.70
CA PHE A 26 18.75 -15.64 9.25
C PHE A 26 19.59 -14.54 9.92
N GLY A 27 19.00 -13.35 10.14
CA GLY A 27 19.63 -12.28 10.92
C GLY A 27 19.93 -12.68 12.37
N CYS A 28 19.06 -13.48 12.99
CA CYS A 28 19.30 -14.05 14.32
C CYS A 28 20.40 -15.13 14.33
N LEU A 29 20.58 -15.87 13.23
CA LEU A 29 21.56 -16.96 13.13
C LEU A 29 22.97 -16.50 12.73
N ILE A 30 23.12 -15.44 11.93
CA ILE A 30 24.45 -14.94 11.50
C ILE A 30 25.24 -14.38 12.70
N TYR A 31 24.56 -13.89 13.73
CA TYR A 31 25.17 -13.30 14.91
C TYR A 31 24.68 -13.95 16.21
N PRO A 32 25.17 -15.15 16.53
CA PRO A 32 25.08 -15.64 17.89
C PRO A 32 26.07 -14.83 18.73
N GLU A 33 25.57 -13.86 19.49
CA GLU A 33 26.37 -13.18 20.50
C GLU A 33 26.46 -14.05 21.76
N ASP A 34 27.67 -14.07 22.33
CA ASP A 34 28.18 -15.08 23.28
C ASP A 34 27.56 -15.01 24.71
N THR A 35 26.46 -14.28 24.93
CA THR A 35 25.99 -13.99 26.31
C THR A 35 24.47 -14.07 26.51
N GLN A 36 24.06 -15.20 27.10
CA GLN A 36 23.00 -15.50 28.10
C GLN A 36 21.85 -14.54 28.50
N VAL A 37 21.40 -13.54 27.72
CA VAL A 37 20.27 -12.70 28.18
C VAL A 37 19.18 -12.50 27.12
N ARG A 38 17.92 -12.72 27.53
CA ARG A 38 16.72 -12.76 26.67
C ARG A 38 16.34 -11.40 26.03
N ASP A 39 17.00 -10.30 26.40
CA ASP A 39 16.68 -8.95 25.94
C ASP A 39 17.32 -8.57 24.59
N PHE A 40 18.33 -9.33 24.12
CA PHE A 40 19.11 -8.95 22.93
C PHE A 40 18.41 -9.20 21.60
N SER A 41 17.47 -10.14 21.54
CA SER A 41 16.71 -10.42 20.32
C SER A 41 15.88 -9.19 19.89
N LEU A 42 15.38 -8.41 20.85
CA LEU A 42 14.63 -7.18 20.58
C LEU A 42 15.51 -6.05 20.04
N ARG A 43 16.76 -5.92 20.51
CA ARG A 43 17.71 -4.90 20.03
C ARG A 43 18.14 -5.17 18.59
N ASN A 44 18.44 -6.43 18.26
CA ASN A 44 18.81 -6.84 16.91
C ASN A 44 17.61 -6.74 15.95
N LEU A 45 16.42 -7.12 16.41
CA LEU A 45 15.17 -6.92 15.68
C LEU A 45 14.92 -5.43 15.41
N TYR A 46 15.09 -4.58 16.44
CA TYR A 46 14.97 -3.14 16.33
C TYR A 46 15.95 -2.58 15.30
N PHE A 47 17.23 -2.92 15.39
CA PHE A 47 18.25 -2.50 14.42
C PHE A 47 17.88 -2.91 12.99
N SER A 48 17.48 -4.17 12.77
CA SER A 48 17.09 -4.66 11.45
C SER A 48 15.85 -3.95 10.92
N VAL A 49 14.80 -3.75 11.72
CA VAL A 49 13.58 -3.04 11.31
C VAL A 49 13.89 -1.58 10.96
N VAL A 50 14.62 -0.87 11.82
CA VAL A 50 15.02 0.53 11.62
C VAL A 50 15.89 0.69 10.38
N SER A 51 16.79 -0.27 10.12
CA SER A 51 17.65 -0.27 8.94
C SER A 51 16.90 -0.61 7.65
N PHE A 52 16.00 -1.60 7.67
CA PHE A 52 15.18 -1.97 6.51
C PHE A 52 14.15 -0.91 6.14
N ALA A 53 13.65 -0.20 7.16
CA ALA A 53 12.81 0.98 6.99
C ALA A 53 13.62 2.21 6.56
N THR A 54 14.96 2.11 6.49
CA THR A 54 15.89 3.18 6.15
C THR A 54 15.78 4.41 7.08
N VAL A 55 15.29 4.21 8.30
CA VAL A 55 15.22 5.26 9.33
C VAL A 55 16.63 5.52 9.88
N GLY A 56 17.36 4.45 10.21
CA GLY A 56 18.80 4.51 10.49
C GLY A 56 19.23 5.48 11.59
N PHE A 57 18.66 5.39 12.80
CA PHE A 57 19.03 6.28 13.92
C PHE A 57 20.52 6.23 14.29
N GLY A 58 21.19 5.10 14.05
CA GLY A 58 22.62 4.92 14.31
C GLY A 58 22.98 4.73 15.79
N ASP A 59 21.98 4.49 16.63
CA ASP A 59 22.11 4.17 18.05
C ASP A 59 22.69 2.76 18.27
N GLU A 60 22.23 1.81 17.48
CA GLU A 60 22.75 0.45 17.44
C GLU A 60 23.50 0.20 16.13
N SER A 61 24.67 -0.41 16.21
CA SER A 61 25.43 -0.86 15.04
C SER A 61 26.18 -2.15 15.36
N PRO A 62 26.31 -3.07 14.39
CA PRO A 62 27.04 -4.31 14.62
C PRO A 62 28.52 -4.02 14.77
N LYS A 63 29.01 -4.17 16.00
CA LYS A 63 30.42 -4.00 16.35
C LYS A 63 31.17 -5.28 15.99
N SER A 64 31.61 -5.37 14.75
CA SER A 64 32.51 -6.43 14.32
C SER A 64 33.83 -5.85 13.82
N SER A 65 34.93 -6.23 14.46
CA SER A 65 36.29 -5.88 14.04
C SER A 65 36.78 -6.69 12.83
N THR A 66 36.05 -7.74 12.43
CA THR A 66 36.48 -8.66 11.36
C THR A 66 35.67 -8.43 10.09
N TRP A 67 36.38 -8.23 8.97
CA TRP A 67 35.80 -8.04 7.63
C TRP A 67 34.84 -9.18 7.21
N GLN A 68 35.13 -10.40 7.66
CA GLN A 68 34.35 -11.61 7.38
C GLN A 68 32.91 -11.55 7.91
N ARG A 69 32.66 -10.75 8.95
CA ARG A 69 31.31 -10.52 9.49
C ARG A 69 30.66 -9.26 8.91
N MET A 70 31.43 -8.22 8.60
CA MET A 70 30.89 -6.99 8.02
C MET A 70 30.23 -7.23 6.65
N ILE A 71 30.87 -8.00 5.75
CA ILE A 71 30.34 -8.28 4.41
C ILE A 71 28.94 -8.93 4.44
N PRO A 72 28.70 -10.04 5.15
CA PRO A 72 27.38 -10.66 5.19
C PRO A 72 26.33 -9.76 5.85
N MET A 73 26.69 -8.84 6.74
CA MET A 73 25.77 -7.84 7.29
C MET A 73 25.31 -6.84 6.23
N PHE A 74 26.21 -6.30 5.40
CA PHE A 74 25.79 -5.40 4.32
C PHE A 74 24.88 -6.11 3.31
N VAL A 75 25.20 -7.36 2.97
CA VAL A 75 24.35 -8.18 2.08
C VAL A 75 22.98 -8.40 2.71
N TYR A 76 22.92 -8.78 3.99
CA TYR A 76 21.67 -8.91 4.75
C TYR A 76 20.83 -7.63 4.71
N LEU A 77 21.44 -6.47 4.96
CA LEU A 77 20.77 -5.18 4.91
C LEU A 77 20.24 -4.85 3.51
N MET A 78 21.02 -5.10 2.46
CA MET A 78 20.59 -4.90 1.08
C MET A 78 19.38 -5.75 0.73
N PHE A 79 19.41 -7.04 1.07
CA PHE A 79 18.27 -7.93 0.83
C PHE A 79 17.01 -7.50 1.60
N GLY A 80 17.14 -7.14 2.87
CA GLY A 80 16.02 -6.66 3.67
C GLY A 80 15.39 -5.38 3.12
N MET A 81 16.20 -4.46 2.59
CA MET A 81 15.74 -3.23 1.95
C MET A 81 15.01 -3.50 0.62
N ILE A 82 15.48 -4.47 -0.18
CA ILE A 82 14.79 -4.89 -1.41
C ILE A 82 13.42 -5.49 -1.07
N LEU A 83 13.35 -6.36 -0.04
CA LEU A 83 12.09 -6.95 0.41
C LEU A 83 11.11 -5.90 0.95
N SER A 84 11.58 -4.90 1.71
CA SER A 84 10.72 -3.83 2.21
C SER A 84 10.10 -3.02 1.07
N GLY A 85 10.88 -2.71 0.02
CA GLY A 85 10.37 -2.09 -1.20
C GLY A 85 9.31 -2.94 -1.92
N MET A 86 9.52 -4.25 -2.02
CA MET A 86 8.53 -5.17 -2.61
C MET A 86 7.23 -5.20 -1.80
N MET A 87 7.32 -5.18 -0.47
CA MET A 87 6.15 -5.08 0.42
C MET A 87 5.35 -3.80 0.18
N PHE A 88 6.01 -2.65 0.09
CA PHE A 88 5.34 -1.38 -0.20
C PHE A 88 4.62 -1.40 -1.55
N SER A 89 5.25 -1.95 -2.60
CA SER A 89 4.63 -2.08 -3.93
C SER A 89 3.32 -2.86 -3.88
N VAL A 90 3.33 -3.96 -3.14
CA VAL A 90 2.20 -4.84 -2.89
C VAL A 90 1.08 -4.15 -2.10
N ILE A 91 1.43 -3.47 -1.01
CA ILE A 91 0.49 -2.74 -0.16
C ILE A 91 -0.16 -1.64 -0.98
N HIS A 92 0.63 -0.89 -1.75
CA HIS A 92 0.14 0.14 -2.65
C HIS A 92 -0.83 -0.42 -3.70
N HIS A 93 -0.53 -1.58 -4.30
CA HIS A 93 -1.44 -2.22 -5.25
C HIS A 93 -2.78 -2.60 -4.59
N LYS A 94 -2.76 -3.11 -3.35
CA LYS A 94 -3.98 -3.38 -2.57
C LYS A 94 -4.71 -2.09 -2.17
N PHE A 95 -3.99 -1.06 -1.73
CA PHE A 95 -4.56 0.21 -1.33
C PHE A 95 -5.35 0.84 -2.48
N ARG A 96 -4.81 0.81 -3.70
CA ARG A 96 -5.54 1.26 -4.90
C ARG A 96 -6.84 0.52 -5.15
N ARG A 97 -6.94 -0.77 -4.79
CA ARG A 97 -8.21 -1.51 -4.87
C ARG A 97 -9.20 -1.03 -3.82
N ILE A 98 -8.76 -0.79 -2.59
CA ILE A 98 -9.61 -0.28 -1.51
C ILE A 98 -10.16 1.10 -1.88
N THR A 99 -9.33 2.01 -2.36
CA THR A 99 -9.78 3.36 -2.76
C THR A 99 -10.70 3.32 -3.99
N LYS A 100 -10.45 2.44 -4.98
CA LYS A 100 -11.36 2.26 -6.14
C LYS A 100 -12.70 1.63 -5.76
N VAL A 101 -12.72 0.73 -4.76
CA VAL A 101 -13.95 0.18 -4.20
C VAL A 101 -14.73 1.30 -3.51
N GLY A 102 -14.06 2.16 -2.74
CA GLY A 102 -14.67 3.35 -2.12
C GLY A 102 -15.24 4.35 -3.14
N SER A 103 -14.59 4.54 -4.29
CA SER A 103 -15.10 5.46 -5.33
C SER A 103 -16.26 4.89 -6.16
N LYS A 104 -16.41 3.56 -6.24
CA LYS A 104 -17.56 2.93 -6.92
C LYS A 104 -18.86 3.09 -6.12
N VAL A 105 -18.76 3.36 -4.82
CA VAL A 105 -19.92 3.63 -3.95
C VAL A 105 -20.51 5.02 -4.19
N ASN A 106 -19.73 5.97 -4.74
CA ASN A 106 -20.17 7.35 -5.01
C ASN A 106 -20.64 7.58 -6.46
N HIS A 107 -20.64 6.56 -7.32
CA HIS A 107 -21.19 6.65 -8.70
C HIS A 107 -22.72 6.48 -8.71
N ALA A 108 -23.41 7.15 -7.77
CA ALA A 108 -24.86 7.22 -7.68
C ALA A 108 -25.47 8.32 -8.59
N SER A 109 -24.71 8.88 -9.54
CA SER A 109 -25.23 9.81 -10.55
C SER A 109 -25.69 9.12 -11.84
N ASP A 110 -25.36 7.83 -12.04
CA ASP A 110 -25.84 7.00 -13.16
C ASP A 110 -26.92 6.01 -12.72
N VAL A 111 -27.72 6.40 -11.72
CA VAL A 111 -28.93 5.66 -11.37
C VAL A 111 -29.96 5.96 -12.45
N THR A 112 -30.22 4.98 -13.31
CA THR A 112 -31.35 5.00 -14.22
C THR A 112 -32.61 4.71 -13.43
N ILE A 113 -33.49 5.71 -13.32
CA ILE A 113 -34.82 5.51 -12.74
C ILE A 113 -35.74 5.01 -13.85
N TRP A 114 -36.38 3.87 -13.63
CA TRP A 114 -37.36 3.30 -14.55
C TRP A 114 -38.75 3.89 -14.28
N PHE A 115 -39.34 4.52 -15.29
CA PHE A 115 -40.73 5.01 -15.25
C PHE A 115 -41.54 4.21 -16.27
N GLY A 116 -42.24 3.16 -15.81
CA GLY A 116 -43.06 2.32 -16.68
C GLY A 116 -42.22 1.48 -17.65
N SER A 117 -42.35 1.73 -18.96
CA SER A 117 -41.57 1.05 -20.01
C SER A 117 -40.27 1.77 -20.39
N GLU A 118 -40.08 3.00 -19.92
CA GLU A 118 -38.98 3.86 -20.33
C GLU A 118 -38.07 4.18 -19.14
N SER A 119 -36.75 4.03 -19.31
CA SER A 119 -35.77 4.35 -18.28
C SER A 119 -35.12 5.70 -18.56
N MET A 120 -35.09 6.60 -17.57
CA MET A 120 -34.44 7.90 -17.69
C MET A 120 -33.40 8.13 -16.59
N LYS A 121 -32.26 8.70 -16.94
CA LYS A 121 -31.19 9.03 -15.99
C LYS A 121 -31.64 10.18 -15.08
N VAL A 122 -31.25 10.11 -13.80
CA VAL A 122 -31.51 11.17 -12.81
C VAL A 122 -30.96 12.52 -13.24
N SER A 123 -29.79 12.56 -13.90
CA SER A 123 -29.22 13.80 -14.42
C SER A 123 -30.15 14.50 -15.41
N LYS A 124 -30.70 13.75 -16.35
CA LYS A 124 -31.63 14.27 -17.37
C LYS A 124 -32.96 14.72 -16.74
N PHE A 125 -33.41 14.03 -15.70
CA PHE A 125 -34.60 14.41 -14.96
C PHE A 125 -34.41 15.72 -14.18
N LEU A 126 -33.29 15.85 -13.47
CA LEU A 126 -32.97 17.07 -12.71
C LEU A 126 -32.81 18.29 -13.63
N GLU A 127 -32.27 18.10 -14.82
CA GLU A 127 -32.16 19.15 -15.84
C GLU A 127 -33.54 19.65 -16.28
N ILE A 128 -34.47 18.74 -16.56
CA ILE A 128 -35.85 19.09 -16.93
C ILE A 128 -36.54 19.85 -15.79
N ILE A 129 -36.39 19.39 -14.55
CA ILE A 129 -36.96 20.07 -13.38
C ILE A 129 -36.36 21.47 -13.23
N ALA A 130 -35.05 21.60 -13.33
CA ALA A 130 -34.37 22.88 -13.17
C ALA A 130 -34.82 23.91 -14.22
N GLU A 131 -35.03 23.46 -15.46
CA GLU A 131 -35.54 24.29 -16.55
C GLU A 131 -36.97 24.78 -16.28
N GLU A 132 -37.84 23.89 -15.79
CA GLU A 132 -39.24 24.23 -15.48
C GLU A 132 -39.35 25.23 -14.32
N PHE A 133 -38.52 25.05 -13.29
CA PHE A 133 -38.43 25.99 -12.19
C PHE A 133 -37.93 27.37 -12.64
N ASN A 134 -36.94 27.43 -13.55
CA ASN A 134 -36.43 28.70 -14.06
C ASN A 134 -37.47 29.46 -14.89
N LYS A 135 -38.26 28.75 -15.71
CA LYS A 135 -39.38 29.34 -16.46
C LYS A 135 -40.45 29.88 -15.52
N THR A 136 -40.81 29.12 -14.49
CA THR A 136 -41.82 29.52 -13.49
C THR A 136 -41.34 30.69 -12.63
N SER A 137 -40.05 30.76 -12.31
CA SER A 137 -39.45 31.86 -11.56
C SER A 137 -39.43 33.16 -12.36
N LYS A 138 -39.07 33.13 -13.64
CA LYS A 138 -39.09 34.34 -14.49
C LYS A 138 -40.51 34.88 -14.66
N SER A 139 -41.49 34.00 -14.87
CA SER A 139 -42.90 34.38 -14.97
C SER A 139 -43.46 35.10 -13.73
N LYS A 140 -42.83 34.94 -12.55
CA LYS A 140 -43.30 35.53 -11.29
C LYS A 140 -42.60 36.85 -10.94
N VAL A 141 -41.52 37.20 -11.65
CA VAL A 141 -40.76 38.45 -11.49
C VAL A 141 -41.23 39.53 -12.48
N ASP A 142 -41.86 39.12 -13.58
CA ASP A 142 -42.42 40.01 -14.61
C ASP A 142 -43.89 40.42 -14.32
N VAL A 143 -44.34 40.30 -13.06
CA VAL A 143 -45.66 40.77 -12.55
C VAL A 143 -45.43 41.76 -11.42
#